data_AF-X6DJ20-F1
#
_entry.id   AF-X6DJ20-F1
#
_cell.length_a   1.000
_cell.length_b   1.000
_cell.length_c   1.000
_cell.angle_alpha   90.00
_cell.angle_beta   90.00
_cell.angle_gamma   90.00
#
_symmetry.space_group_name_H-M   'P 1'
#
loop_
_entity.id
_entity.type
_entity.pdbx_description
1 polymer ?
#
loop_
_entity_poly.entity_id
_entity_poly.type
_entity_poly.pdbx_seq_one_letter_code
_entity_poly.pdbx_strand_id
1 'polypeptide(L)'
;MGDGVSAEAVLARLALYLPPTIGAAELAELMRKIRPADTDEAEKLRKIAGLLRRKPGIFTMLRATGGAVRHERAKDETDAAVVTRLASSFDAAAAISGAASVQLASLGDEERLSATTDEIVAWLEALEFTGSDRNILDIGCGIGRFERALSKSFGRIVGIDISSRMISIASQQCAELSNVELRQTSGLDLTEFGDASFDCVLAVDSFPYLVLAGMAERHFEEIARVLKRPGWLALLNYSYRGSLFLDRADIGRLAQAHRLRVLIDGEKPFRSWDGDAFLLAG
;
A
#
# COMPACT_ATOMS: atom_id res chain seq x y z
N MET A 1 -15.58 11.73 15.73
CA MET A 1 -14.68 11.25 14.66
C MET A 1 -13.30 11.80 14.97
N GLY A 2 -12.30 10.97 15.30
CA GLY A 2 -10.96 11.43 15.67
C GLY A 2 -9.93 11.27 14.55
N ASP A 3 -8.95 12.17 14.54
CA ASP A 3 -7.63 12.10 13.90
C ASP A 3 -7.56 12.07 12.38
N GLY A 4 -7.56 13.22 11.70
CA GLY A 4 -6.92 13.43 10.38
C GLY A 4 -7.32 12.57 9.17
N VAL A 5 -8.17 11.54 9.33
CA VAL A 5 -8.48 10.56 8.30
C VAL A 5 -9.33 11.19 7.22
N SER A 6 -9.00 10.98 5.94
CA SER A 6 -9.78 11.50 4.81
C SER A 6 -11.24 11.00 4.82
N ALA A 7 -12.15 11.76 4.19
CA ALA A 7 -13.55 11.34 4.06
C ALA A 7 -13.68 10.00 3.31
N GLU A 8 -12.78 9.77 2.37
CA GLU A 8 -12.70 8.57 1.54
C GLU A 8 -12.25 7.35 2.34
N ALA A 9 -11.23 7.48 3.19
CA ALA A 9 -10.82 6.40 4.10
C ALA A 9 -11.94 6.07 5.11
N VAL A 10 -12.67 7.08 5.60
CA VAL A 10 -13.87 6.83 6.42
C VAL A 10 -14.94 6.08 5.63
N LEU A 11 -15.23 6.47 4.39
CA LEU A 11 -16.21 5.79 3.54
C LEU A 11 -15.81 4.34 3.28
N ALA A 12 -14.54 4.07 2.96
CA ALA A 12 -14.03 2.72 2.76
C ALA A 12 -14.21 1.86 4.01
N ARG A 13 -13.88 2.38 5.20
CA ARG A 13 -14.11 1.69 6.49
C ARG A 13 -15.60 1.42 6.74
N LEU A 14 -16.46 2.40 6.49
CA LEU A 14 -17.91 2.24 6.63
C LEU A 14 -18.43 1.11 5.72
N ALA A 15 -17.92 1.00 4.50
CA ALA A 15 -18.31 -0.08 3.60
C ALA A 15 -17.97 -1.47 4.18
N LEU A 16 -16.82 -1.62 4.84
CA LEU A 16 -16.37 -2.89 5.43
C LEU A 16 -17.07 -3.25 6.75
N TYR A 17 -17.34 -2.26 7.62
CA TYR A 17 -17.86 -2.51 8.96
C TYR A 17 -19.39 -2.42 9.08
N LEU A 18 -20.07 -1.73 8.17
CA LEU A 18 -21.53 -1.67 8.21
C LEU A 18 -22.15 -2.97 7.69
N PRO A 19 -23.26 -3.43 8.28
CA PRO A 19 -24.00 -4.60 7.81
C PRO A 19 -24.28 -4.56 6.31
N PRO A 20 -24.22 -5.72 5.60
CA PRO A 20 -24.49 -5.81 4.16
C PRO A 20 -25.84 -5.22 3.74
N THR A 21 -26.82 -5.23 4.64
CA THR A 21 -28.17 -4.68 4.44
C THR A 21 -28.18 -3.16 4.27
N ILE A 22 -27.19 -2.44 4.79
CA ILE A 22 -27.10 -0.99 4.64
C ILE A 22 -26.40 -0.68 3.32
N GLY A 23 -27.13 -0.06 2.40
CA GLY A 23 -26.62 0.38 1.10
C GLY A 23 -26.09 1.82 1.11
N ALA A 24 -25.33 2.20 0.08
CA ALA A 24 -24.76 3.53 -0.05
C ALA A 24 -25.82 4.64 -0.09
N ALA A 25 -26.93 4.42 -0.81
CA ALA A 25 -28.02 5.39 -0.93
C ALA A 25 -28.77 5.62 0.41
N GLU A 26 -29.04 4.55 1.15
CA GLU A 26 -29.66 4.62 2.47
C GLU A 26 -28.78 5.38 3.47
N LEU A 27 -27.49 5.07 3.49
CA LEU A 27 -26.54 5.75 4.37
C LEU A 27 -26.43 7.24 4.03
N ALA A 28 -26.44 7.61 2.75
CA ALA A 28 -26.41 9.00 2.32
C ALA A 28 -27.63 9.80 2.86
N GLU A 29 -28.82 9.21 2.84
CA GLU A 29 -30.03 9.83 3.39
C GLU A 29 -30.00 9.93 4.92
N LEU A 30 -29.46 8.92 5.61
CA LEU A 30 -29.27 8.97 7.06
C LEU A 30 -28.28 10.06 7.45
N MET A 31 -27.13 10.16 6.76
CA MET A 31 -26.10 11.17 7.03
C MET A 31 -26.62 12.60 6.90
N ARG A 32 -27.57 12.85 5.99
CA ARG A 32 -28.20 14.18 5.83
C ARG A 32 -29.04 14.61 7.04
N LYS A 33 -29.52 13.64 7.82
CA LYS A 33 -30.33 13.89 9.04
C LYS A 33 -29.44 14.18 10.25
N ILE A 34 -28.15 13.85 10.19
CA ILE A 34 -27.19 14.12 11.25
C ILE A 34 -26.86 15.61 11.25
N ARG A 35 -26.90 16.22 12.44
CA ARG A 35 -26.50 17.61 12.69
C ARG A 35 -25.29 17.60 13.62
N PRO A 36 -24.05 17.62 13.09
CA PRO A 36 -22.88 17.67 13.94
C PRO A 36 -22.81 19.00 14.68
N ALA A 37 -22.24 18.96 15.89
CA ALA A 37 -21.94 20.17 16.65
C ALA A 37 -20.74 20.94 16.06
N ASP A 38 -19.88 20.23 15.33
CA ASP A 38 -18.62 20.72 14.78
C ASP A 38 -18.73 20.95 13.25
N THR A 39 -18.19 22.07 12.76
CA THR A 39 -18.26 22.46 11.34
C THR A 39 -17.45 21.55 10.42
N ASP A 40 -16.32 21.04 10.88
CA ASP A 40 -15.43 20.16 10.13
C ASP A 40 -16.05 18.76 10.02
N GLU A 41 -16.64 18.26 11.11
CA GLU A 41 -17.44 17.03 11.06
C GLU A 41 -18.64 17.18 10.10
N ALA A 42 -19.31 18.34 10.09
CA ALA A 42 -20.39 18.62 9.16
C ALA A 42 -19.94 18.68 7.70
N GLU A 43 -18.76 19.22 7.40
CA GLU A 43 -18.19 19.20 6.06
C GLU A 43 -17.82 17.79 5.61
N LYS A 44 -17.18 17.02 6.49
CA LYS A 44 -16.80 15.64 6.21
C LYS A 44 -18.02 14.76 5.91
N LEU A 45 -19.08 14.87 6.70
CA LEU A 45 -20.34 14.16 6.43
C LEU A 45 -20.98 14.58 5.11
N ARG A 46 -20.98 15.89 4.78
CA ARG A 46 -21.47 16.39 3.48
C ARG A 46 -20.66 15.80 2.32
N LYS A 47 -19.33 15.71 2.45
CA LYS A 47 -18.45 15.10 1.45
C LYS A 47 -18.77 13.62 1.27
N ILE A 48 -18.89 12.84 2.35
CA ILE A 48 -19.23 11.41 2.30
C ILE A 48 -20.60 11.21 1.64
N ALA A 49 -21.64 11.94 2.06
CA ALA A 49 -22.97 11.85 1.45
C ALA A 49 -22.98 12.26 -0.04
N GLY A 50 -22.12 13.19 -0.44
CA GLY A 50 -21.87 13.53 -1.84
C GLY A 50 -21.29 12.36 -2.65
N LEU A 51 -20.26 11.71 -2.12
CA LEU A 51 -19.61 10.55 -2.74
C LEU A 51 -20.58 9.37 -2.91
N LEU A 52 -21.32 9.04 -1.86
CA LEU A 52 -22.28 7.92 -1.86
C LEU A 52 -23.38 8.10 -2.93
N ARG A 53 -23.86 9.34 -3.14
CA ARG A 53 -24.89 9.62 -4.15
C ARG A 53 -24.38 9.53 -5.58
N ARG A 54 -23.13 9.89 -5.83
CA ARG A 54 -22.53 9.87 -7.18
C ARG A 54 -22.25 8.45 -7.67
N LYS A 55 -21.97 7.51 -6.76
CA LYS A 55 -21.67 6.11 -7.08
C LYS A 55 -22.52 5.18 -6.19
N PRO A 56 -23.80 4.93 -6.50
CA PRO A 56 -24.67 4.09 -5.66
C PRO A 56 -24.19 2.65 -5.50
N GLY A 57 -23.40 2.12 -6.44
CA GLY A 57 -22.75 0.80 -6.36
C GLY A 57 -21.43 0.76 -5.58
N ILE A 58 -20.98 1.89 -5.01
CA ILE A 58 -19.66 2.00 -4.38
C ILE A 58 -19.48 1.02 -3.22
N PHE A 59 -20.49 0.84 -2.36
CA PHE A 59 -20.42 -0.11 -1.25
C PHE A 59 -20.32 -1.56 -1.71
N THR A 60 -21.04 -1.92 -2.78
CA THR A 60 -20.95 -3.27 -3.35
C THR A 60 -19.54 -3.55 -3.85
N MET A 61 -18.96 -2.62 -4.61
CA MET A 61 -17.58 -2.74 -5.10
C MET A 61 -16.58 -2.81 -3.94
N LEU A 62 -16.64 -1.87 -2.99
CA LEU A 62 -15.70 -1.83 -1.86
C LEU A 62 -15.77 -3.07 -0.98
N ARG A 63 -16.98 -3.58 -0.72
CA ARG A 63 -17.18 -4.83 0.04
C ARG A 63 -16.64 -6.04 -0.72
N ALA A 64 -16.89 -6.10 -2.02
CA ALA A 64 -16.39 -7.20 -2.84
C ALA A 64 -14.85 -7.18 -2.92
N THR A 65 -14.25 -6.02 -3.20
CA THR A 65 -12.79 -5.87 -3.27
C THR A 65 -12.12 -6.10 -1.93
N GLY A 66 -12.58 -5.44 -0.85
CA GLY A 66 -11.98 -5.60 0.47
C GLY A 66 -12.24 -6.99 1.08
N GLY A 67 -13.40 -7.59 0.79
CA GLY A 67 -13.74 -8.95 1.23
C GLY A 67 -13.01 -10.04 0.46
N ALA A 68 -12.40 -9.75 -0.69
CA ALA A 68 -11.58 -10.70 -1.42
C ALA A 68 -10.25 -11.02 -0.70
N VAL A 69 -9.76 -10.12 0.16
CA VAL A 69 -8.49 -10.27 0.88
C VAL A 69 -8.73 -10.59 2.36
N ARG A 70 -8.36 -11.80 2.76
CA ARG A 70 -8.42 -12.23 4.16
C ARG A 70 -7.19 -11.77 4.94
N HIS A 71 -7.42 -10.87 5.90
CA HIS A 71 -6.39 -10.26 6.76
C HIS A 71 -6.11 -11.05 8.05
N GLU A 72 -6.64 -12.28 8.13
CA GLU A 72 -6.45 -13.19 9.27
C GLU A 72 -5.72 -14.46 8.83
N ARG A 73 -4.89 -14.95 9.74
CA ARG A 73 -4.14 -16.20 9.58
C ARG A 73 -4.79 -17.30 10.41
N ALA A 74 -5.02 -18.47 9.80
CA ALA A 74 -5.48 -19.63 10.54
C ALA A 74 -4.34 -20.26 11.36
N LYS A 75 -4.67 -20.91 12.47
CA LYS A 75 -3.69 -21.42 13.44
C LYS A 75 -2.69 -22.44 12.84
N ASP A 76 -3.14 -23.19 11.85
CA ASP A 76 -2.42 -24.26 11.16
C ASP A 76 -1.92 -23.86 9.76
N GLU A 77 -2.12 -22.59 9.35
CA GLU A 77 -1.69 -22.09 8.05
C GLU A 77 -0.18 -21.82 8.06
N THR A 78 0.57 -22.47 7.18
CA THR A 78 2.02 -22.23 7.01
C THR A 78 2.26 -20.89 6.33
N ASP A 79 3.45 -20.32 6.51
CA ASP A 79 3.83 -19.03 5.91
C ASP A 79 3.64 -19.04 4.38
N ALA A 80 4.11 -20.10 3.70
CA ALA A 80 3.94 -20.27 2.26
C ALA A 80 2.46 -20.44 1.82
N ALA A 81 1.61 -21.05 2.67
CA ALA A 81 0.18 -21.15 2.40
C ALA A 81 -0.51 -19.79 2.51
N VAL A 82 -0.10 -18.96 3.49
CA VAL A 82 -0.57 -17.56 3.60
C VAL A 82 -0.21 -16.79 2.33
N VAL A 83 1.04 -16.87 1.87
CA VAL A 83 1.49 -16.18 0.64
C VAL A 83 0.69 -16.64 -0.59
N THR A 84 0.55 -17.95 -0.79
CA THR A 84 -0.22 -18.52 -1.92
C THR A 84 -1.67 -18.04 -1.92
N ARG A 85 -2.31 -18.02 -0.74
CA ARG A 85 -3.67 -17.52 -0.59
C ARG A 85 -3.75 -16.02 -0.87
N LEU A 86 -2.82 -15.23 -0.38
CA LEU A 86 -2.78 -13.79 -0.62
C LEU A 86 -2.64 -13.49 -2.12
N ALA A 87 -1.80 -14.23 -2.85
CA ALA A 87 -1.69 -14.10 -4.29
C ALA A 87 -3.05 -14.30 -4.99
N SER A 88 -3.76 -15.37 -4.65
CA SER A 88 -5.11 -15.65 -5.17
C SER A 88 -6.14 -14.58 -4.74
N SER A 89 -6.00 -14.04 -3.54
CA SER A 89 -6.88 -13.01 -2.99
C SER A 89 -6.72 -11.67 -3.72
N PHE A 90 -5.49 -11.28 -4.01
CA PHE A 90 -5.18 -10.08 -4.79
C PHE A 90 -5.54 -10.25 -6.26
N ASP A 91 -5.40 -11.45 -6.84
CA ASP A 91 -5.95 -11.76 -8.15
C ASP A 91 -7.48 -11.52 -8.20
N ALA A 92 -8.21 -11.93 -7.15
CA ALA A 92 -9.65 -11.69 -7.06
C ALA A 92 -9.99 -10.20 -6.83
N ALA A 93 -9.26 -9.51 -5.96
CA ALA A 93 -9.47 -8.09 -5.68
C ALA A 93 -9.23 -7.22 -6.93
N ALA A 94 -8.12 -7.44 -7.64
CA ALA A 94 -7.76 -6.72 -8.85
C ALA A 94 -8.75 -6.97 -10.01
N ALA A 95 -9.36 -8.16 -10.06
CA ALA A 95 -10.42 -8.46 -11.03
C ALA A 95 -11.70 -7.63 -10.80
N ILE A 96 -11.93 -7.16 -9.57
CA ILE A 96 -13.07 -6.31 -9.22
C ILE A 96 -12.75 -4.84 -9.47
N SER A 97 -11.59 -4.37 -8.98
CA SER A 97 -11.12 -3.00 -9.19
C SER A 97 -9.61 -2.90 -8.96
N GLY A 98 -8.86 -2.51 -9.99
CA GLY A 98 -7.42 -2.23 -9.87
C GLY A 98 -7.13 -1.20 -8.78
N ALA A 99 -7.63 0.03 -8.94
CA ALA A 99 -7.40 1.10 -7.96
C ALA A 99 -7.82 0.75 -6.51
N ALA A 100 -8.98 0.12 -6.31
CA ALA A 100 -9.43 -0.23 -4.96
C ALA A 100 -8.68 -1.43 -4.38
N SER A 101 -8.08 -2.29 -5.23
CA SER A 101 -7.31 -3.45 -4.76
C SER A 101 -5.97 -3.08 -4.15
N VAL A 102 -5.35 -1.99 -4.60
CA VAL A 102 -4.09 -1.46 -4.03
C VAL A 102 -4.30 -0.35 -3.00
N GLN A 103 -5.42 0.38 -3.08
CA GLN A 103 -5.80 1.37 -2.08
C GLN A 103 -7.33 1.47 -2.02
N LEU A 104 -7.96 0.83 -1.03
CA LEU A 104 -9.42 0.80 -0.92
C LEU A 104 -10.03 2.21 -0.80
N ALA A 105 -9.32 3.14 -0.17
CA ALA A 105 -9.69 4.55 -0.06
C ALA A 105 -9.61 5.34 -1.38
N SER A 106 -9.06 4.77 -2.46
CA SER A 106 -9.20 5.35 -3.81
C SER A 106 -10.67 5.34 -4.27
N LEU A 107 -11.49 4.46 -3.69
CA LEU A 107 -12.89 4.25 -4.06
C LEU A 107 -13.03 3.74 -5.51
N GLY A 108 -12.02 3.03 -6.00
CA GLY A 108 -11.95 2.53 -7.38
C GLY A 108 -11.79 3.63 -8.41
N ASP A 109 -11.18 4.75 -8.02
CA ASP A 109 -11.05 5.96 -8.82
C ASP A 109 -9.57 6.22 -9.13
N GLU A 110 -9.22 6.14 -10.41
CA GLU A 110 -7.82 6.22 -10.86
C GLU A 110 -7.20 7.59 -10.61
N GLU A 111 -7.97 8.69 -10.74
CA GLU A 111 -7.47 10.03 -10.47
C GLU A 111 -7.14 10.21 -8.98
N ARG A 112 -8.00 9.67 -8.10
CA ARG A 112 -7.74 9.71 -6.65
C ARG A 112 -6.53 8.86 -6.26
N LEU A 113 -6.39 7.68 -6.87
CA LEU A 113 -5.22 6.85 -6.69
C LEU A 113 -3.95 7.59 -7.13
N SER A 114 -3.98 8.19 -8.33
CA SER A 114 -2.87 8.98 -8.88
C SER A 114 -2.49 10.12 -7.95
N ALA A 115 -3.46 10.90 -7.45
CA ALA A 115 -3.18 12.00 -6.53
C ALA A 115 -2.49 11.54 -5.23
N THR A 116 -2.84 10.36 -4.72
CA THR A 116 -2.16 9.76 -3.56
C THR A 116 -0.75 9.31 -3.94
N THR A 117 -0.58 8.69 -5.11
CA THR A 117 0.72 8.29 -5.64
C THR A 117 1.64 9.51 -5.79
N ASP A 118 1.15 10.61 -6.35
CA ASP A 118 1.92 11.85 -6.55
C ASP A 118 2.36 12.46 -5.20
N GLU A 119 1.51 12.39 -4.17
CA GLU A 119 1.85 12.84 -2.81
C GLU A 119 3.02 12.03 -2.23
N ILE A 120 3.01 10.70 -2.42
CA ILE A 120 4.09 9.82 -1.97
C ILE A 120 5.36 10.05 -2.79
N VAL A 121 5.26 10.21 -4.11
CA VAL A 121 6.40 10.49 -4.99
C VAL A 121 7.06 11.81 -4.60
N ALA A 122 6.28 12.87 -4.39
CA ALA A 122 6.81 14.17 -3.96
C ALA A 122 7.55 14.08 -2.61
N TRP A 123 7.05 13.25 -1.69
CA TRP A 123 7.73 13.00 -0.42
C TRP A 123 9.06 12.26 -0.60
N LEU A 124 9.11 11.23 -1.46
CA LEU A 124 10.35 10.51 -1.79
C LEU A 124 11.37 11.43 -2.45
N GLU A 125 10.95 12.27 -3.40
CA GLU A 125 11.81 13.24 -4.07
C GLU A 125 12.37 14.30 -3.10
N ALA A 126 11.53 14.82 -2.19
CA ALA A 126 11.96 15.78 -1.18
C ALA A 126 13.00 15.21 -0.18
N LEU A 127 13.05 13.89 -0.03
CA LEU A 127 13.99 13.18 0.81
C LEU A 127 15.25 12.72 0.07
N GLU A 128 15.42 13.12 -1.19
CA GLU A 128 16.51 12.69 -2.07
C GLU A 128 16.60 11.15 -2.19
N PHE A 129 15.46 10.46 -2.08
CA PHE A 129 15.36 9.01 -2.27
C PHE A 129 15.51 8.64 -3.75
N THR A 130 15.07 9.52 -4.65
CA THR A 130 15.14 9.32 -6.10
C THR A 130 16.48 9.75 -6.71
N GLY A 131 16.81 9.24 -7.89
CA GLY A 131 17.98 9.67 -8.67
C GLY A 131 18.01 8.96 -10.03
N SER A 132 18.20 9.70 -11.13
CA SER A 132 18.10 9.15 -12.49
C SER A 132 19.16 8.09 -12.84
N ASP A 133 20.20 7.96 -12.02
CA ASP A 133 21.26 6.95 -12.10
C ASP A 133 21.05 5.78 -11.13
N ARG A 134 20.02 5.84 -10.27
CA ARG A 134 19.71 4.84 -9.25
C ARG A 134 18.85 3.71 -9.80
N ASN A 135 19.04 2.52 -9.23
CA ASN A 135 18.20 1.35 -9.42
C ASN A 135 17.29 1.16 -8.20
N ILE A 136 16.00 0.93 -8.44
CA ILE A 136 15.01 0.69 -7.39
C ILE A 136 14.34 -0.67 -7.53
N LEU A 137 14.11 -1.34 -6.39
CA LEU A 137 13.23 -2.49 -6.25
C LEU A 137 11.95 -2.04 -5.53
N ASP A 138 10.78 -2.26 -6.13
CA ASP A 138 9.47 -2.08 -5.49
C ASP A 138 8.87 -3.46 -5.11
N ILE A 139 8.69 -3.68 -3.82
CA ILE A 139 8.16 -4.93 -3.25
C ILE A 139 6.66 -4.79 -3.05
N GLY A 140 5.88 -5.57 -3.80
CA GLY A 140 4.43 -5.46 -3.87
C GLY A 140 3.98 -4.31 -4.75
N CYS A 141 4.51 -4.22 -5.98
CA CYS A 141 4.23 -3.12 -6.90
C CYS A 141 2.75 -3.02 -7.32
N GLY A 142 1.96 -4.07 -7.08
CA GLY A 142 0.55 -4.11 -7.39
C GLY A 142 0.29 -3.83 -8.87
N ILE A 143 -0.51 -2.80 -9.15
CA ILE A 143 -0.89 -2.45 -10.53
C ILE A 143 0.11 -1.54 -11.26
N GLY A 144 1.31 -1.30 -10.72
CA GLY A 144 2.35 -0.54 -11.44
C GLY A 144 2.31 0.98 -11.25
N ARG A 145 1.62 1.47 -10.21
CA ARG A 145 1.35 2.91 -10.05
C ARG A 145 2.62 3.71 -9.75
N PHE A 146 3.54 3.14 -8.98
CA PHE A 146 4.80 3.80 -8.61
C PHE A 146 5.82 3.67 -9.72
N GLU A 147 5.90 2.53 -10.40
CA GLU A 147 6.75 2.31 -11.57
C GLU A 147 6.50 3.37 -12.63
N ARG A 148 5.22 3.61 -12.95
CA ARG A 148 4.84 4.64 -13.91
C ARG A 148 5.23 6.04 -13.44
N ALA A 149 4.90 6.38 -12.20
CA ALA A 149 5.12 7.72 -11.65
C ALA A 149 6.61 8.05 -11.46
N LEU A 150 7.41 7.06 -11.05
CA LEU A 150 8.84 7.20 -10.75
C LEU A 150 9.74 6.89 -11.95
N SER A 151 9.20 6.46 -13.09
CA SER A 151 9.96 6.08 -14.29
C SER A 151 10.96 7.13 -14.78
N LYS A 152 10.70 8.42 -14.55
CA LYS A 152 11.62 9.51 -14.93
C LYS A 152 12.65 9.85 -13.85
N SER A 153 12.44 9.36 -12.63
CA SER A 153 13.24 9.67 -11.45
C SER A 153 14.24 8.56 -11.10
N PHE A 154 14.28 7.46 -11.87
CA PHE A 154 15.18 6.32 -11.71
C PHE A 154 15.75 5.82 -13.04
N GLY A 155 16.96 5.27 -13.00
CA GLY A 155 17.62 4.67 -14.16
C GLY A 155 17.06 3.28 -14.51
N ARG A 156 16.68 2.50 -13.49
CA ARG A 156 16.03 1.20 -13.63
C ARG A 156 15.07 0.96 -12.48
N ILE A 157 13.87 0.47 -12.79
CA ILE A 157 12.85 0.09 -11.82
C ILE A 157 12.54 -1.39 -11.99
N VAL A 158 12.60 -2.16 -10.91
CA VAL A 158 12.13 -3.55 -10.85
C VAL A 158 10.96 -3.60 -9.88
N GLY A 159 9.76 -3.89 -10.37
CA GLY A 159 8.58 -4.10 -9.53
C GLY A 159 8.25 -5.58 -9.43
N ILE A 160 8.07 -6.08 -8.21
CA ILE A 160 7.66 -7.47 -7.96
C ILE A 160 6.33 -7.55 -7.23
N ASP A 161 5.51 -8.54 -7.58
CA ASP A 161 4.26 -8.84 -6.87
C ASP A 161 3.97 -10.35 -6.91
N ILE A 162 3.26 -10.86 -5.90
CA ILE A 162 2.87 -12.27 -5.82
C ILE A 162 1.68 -12.58 -6.74
N SER A 163 0.86 -11.58 -7.06
CA SER A 163 -0.33 -11.71 -7.89
C SER A 163 0.01 -11.62 -9.38
N SER A 164 -0.32 -12.68 -10.11
CA SER A 164 -0.15 -12.72 -11.57
C SER A 164 -1.01 -11.67 -12.28
N ARG A 165 -2.21 -11.37 -11.76
CA ARG A 165 -3.09 -10.35 -12.33
C ARG A 165 -2.58 -8.94 -12.08
N MET A 166 -2.04 -8.67 -10.89
CA MET A 166 -1.39 -7.38 -10.59
C MET A 166 -0.27 -7.10 -11.58
N ILE A 167 0.64 -8.06 -11.78
CA ILE A 167 1.73 -7.96 -12.77
C ILE A 167 1.21 -7.78 -14.19
N SER A 168 0.13 -8.47 -14.57
CA SER A 168 -0.47 -8.28 -15.90
C SER A 168 -1.00 -6.86 -16.11
N ILE A 169 -1.67 -6.29 -15.10
CA ILE A 169 -2.16 -4.90 -15.16
C ILE A 169 -0.98 -3.93 -15.18
N ALA A 170 -0.01 -4.11 -14.29
CA ALA A 170 1.18 -3.27 -14.22
C ALA A 170 1.95 -3.25 -15.55
N SER A 171 2.10 -4.41 -16.19
CA SER A 171 2.79 -4.55 -17.47
C SER A 171 2.07 -3.79 -18.59
N GLN A 172 0.74 -3.77 -18.57
CA GLN A 172 -0.04 -2.96 -19.51
C GLN A 172 0.12 -1.47 -19.24
N GLN A 173 0.12 -1.05 -17.97
CA GLN A 173 0.27 0.36 -17.59
C GLN A 173 1.68 0.92 -17.86
N CYS A 174 2.69 0.05 -17.83
CA CYS A 174 4.09 0.40 -17.99
C CYS A 174 4.68 -0.02 -19.34
N ALA A 175 3.86 -0.45 -20.31
CA ALA A 175 4.32 -1.05 -21.57
C ALA A 175 5.29 -0.17 -22.38
N GLU A 176 5.14 1.16 -22.30
CA GLU A 176 5.97 2.14 -23.02
C GLU A 176 7.24 2.55 -22.26
N LEU A 177 7.47 1.99 -21.06
CA LEU A 177 8.56 2.40 -20.17
C LEU A 177 9.73 1.42 -20.30
N SER A 178 10.78 1.82 -21.03
CA SER A 178 11.93 0.96 -21.32
C SER A 178 12.80 0.62 -20.11
N ASN A 179 12.67 1.37 -19.01
CA ASN A 179 13.45 1.20 -17.78
C ASN A 179 12.67 0.50 -16.65
N VAL A 180 11.43 0.05 -16.92
CA VAL A 180 10.60 -0.66 -15.95
C VAL A 180 10.58 -2.15 -16.28
N GLU A 181 10.85 -2.97 -15.28
CA GLU A 181 10.79 -4.42 -15.35
C GLU A 181 9.82 -4.94 -14.30
N LEU A 182 8.80 -5.69 -14.72
CA LEU A 182 7.76 -6.21 -13.84
C LEU A 182 7.79 -7.73 -13.81
N ARG A 183 7.80 -8.32 -12.62
CA ARG A 183 7.93 -9.77 -12.45
C ARG A 183 7.03 -10.30 -11.36
N GLN A 184 6.46 -11.48 -11.60
CA GLN A 184 5.82 -12.22 -10.53
C GLN A 184 6.88 -12.87 -9.63
N THR A 185 6.77 -12.68 -8.32
CA THR A 185 7.67 -13.30 -7.33
C THR A 185 6.97 -14.43 -6.56
N SER A 186 7.76 -15.30 -5.93
CA SER A 186 7.25 -16.31 -5.00
C SER A 186 6.67 -15.69 -3.72
N GLY A 187 7.13 -14.48 -3.36
CA GLY A 187 6.82 -13.82 -2.10
C GLY A 187 7.45 -14.50 -0.87
N LEU A 188 8.38 -15.43 -1.09
CA LEU A 188 9.07 -16.16 -0.01
C LEU A 188 10.44 -15.58 0.32
N ASP A 189 11.12 -14.96 -0.64
CA ASP A 189 12.44 -14.36 -0.50
C ASP A 189 12.77 -13.46 -1.71
N LEU A 190 13.97 -12.88 -1.73
CA LEU A 190 14.50 -12.07 -2.83
C LEU A 190 15.77 -12.70 -3.44
N THR A 191 15.90 -14.03 -3.38
CA THR A 191 17.11 -14.75 -3.81
C THR A 191 17.37 -14.66 -5.32
N GLU A 192 16.37 -14.24 -6.10
CA GLU A 192 16.51 -13.94 -7.52
C GLU A 192 17.39 -12.70 -7.80
N PHE A 193 17.64 -11.86 -6.79
CA PHE A 193 18.48 -10.68 -6.90
C PHE A 193 19.83 -10.87 -6.20
N GLY A 194 20.89 -10.41 -6.86
CA GLY A 194 22.24 -10.43 -6.30
C GLY A 194 22.42 -9.42 -5.17
N ASP A 195 23.48 -9.60 -4.39
CA ASP A 195 23.87 -8.69 -3.32
C ASP A 195 24.16 -7.28 -3.87
N ALA A 196 23.81 -6.24 -3.12
CA ALA A 196 24.08 -4.84 -3.48
C ALA A 196 23.64 -4.46 -4.92
N SER A 197 22.48 -4.96 -5.37
CA SER A 197 21.94 -4.71 -6.71
C SER A 197 21.16 -3.40 -6.83
N PHE A 198 20.59 -2.91 -5.73
CA PHE A 198 19.68 -1.76 -5.73
C PHE A 198 20.18 -0.62 -4.85
N ASP A 199 20.04 0.61 -5.34
CA ASP A 199 20.30 1.82 -4.57
C ASP A 199 19.13 2.13 -3.63
N CYS A 200 17.92 1.75 -4.04
CA CYS A 200 16.68 2.02 -3.31
C CYS A 200 15.78 0.79 -3.27
N VAL A 201 15.10 0.59 -2.15
CA VAL A 201 14.01 -0.38 -2.01
C VAL A 201 12.78 0.35 -1.51
N LEU A 202 11.65 0.15 -2.18
CA LEU A 202 10.35 0.69 -1.82
C LEU A 202 9.42 -0.47 -1.47
N ALA A 203 8.59 -0.27 -0.44
CA ALA A 203 7.52 -1.19 -0.09
C ALA A 203 6.34 -0.36 0.43
N VAL A 204 5.26 -0.28 -0.33
CA VAL A 204 4.06 0.49 0.02
C VAL A 204 2.89 -0.45 0.20
N ASP A 205 2.33 -0.52 1.42
CA ASP A 205 1.23 -1.41 1.79
C ASP A 205 1.50 -2.92 1.53
N SER A 206 2.76 -3.33 1.34
CA SER A 206 3.12 -4.74 1.12
C SER A 206 3.59 -5.47 2.40
N PHE A 207 4.32 -4.77 3.28
CA PHE A 207 4.77 -5.32 4.55
C PHE A 207 3.65 -5.81 5.49
N PRO A 208 2.44 -5.24 5.53
CA PRO A 208 1.38 -5.78 6.38
C PRO A 208 1.02 -7.23 6.02
N TYR A 209 1.17 -7.59 4.74
CA TYR A 209 0.94 -8.94 4.24
C TYR A 209 2.14 -9.86 4.49
N LEU A 210 3.35 -9.33 4.46
CA LEU A 210 4.56 -10.07 4.90
C LEU A 210 4.52 -10.35 6.39
N VAL A 211 4.09 -9.39 7.22
CA VAL A 211 3.87 -9.59 8.67
C VAL A 211 2.80 -10.66 8.90
N LEU A 212 1.67 -10.57 8.19
CA LEU A 212 0.60 -11.58 8.27
C LEU A 212 1.11 -12.98 7.89
N ALA A 213 1.97 -13.07 6.88
CA ALA A 213 2.56 -14.32 6.42
C ALA A 213 3.72 -14.83 7.28
N GLY A 214 4.21 -14.07 8.27
CA GLY A 214 5.42 -14.44 9.03
C GLY A 214 6.73 -14.25 8.26
N MET A 215 6.69 -13.50 7.16
CA MET A 215 7.79 -13.34 6.20
C MET A 215 8.56 -12.02 6.34
N ALA A 216 8.09 -11.10 7.19
CA ALA A 216 8.64 -9.74 7.32
C ALA A 216 10.13 -9.72 7.69
N GLU A 217 10.57 -10.53 8.67
CA GLU A 217 11.98 -10.54 9.10
C GLU A 217 12.90 -11.03 7.98
N ARG A 218 12.53 -12.13 7.32
CA ARG A 218 13.29 -12.67 6.19
C ARG A 218 13.38 -11.64 5.05
N HIS A 219 12.27 -11.00 4.71
CA HIS A 219 12.28 -9.98 3.65
C HIS A 219 13.14 -8.79 4.04
N PHE A 220 13.13 -8.37 5.31
CA PHE A 220 14.01 -7.29 5.76
C PHE A 220 15.49 -7.67 5.68
N GLU A 221 15.86 -8.89 6.06
CA GLU A 221 17.22 -9.42 5.89
C GLU A 221 17.65 -9.41 4.42
N GLU A 222 16.79 -9.89 3.54
CA GLU A 222 17.04 -9.93 2.10
C GLU A 222 17.10 -8.53 1.48
N ILE A 223 16.26 -7.59 1.94
CA ILE A 223 16.34 -6.17 1.57
C ILE A 223 17.71 -5.61 1.92
N ALA A 224 18.19 -5.86 3.15
CA ALA A 224 19.50 -5.39 3.57
C ALA A 224 20.66 -6.02 2.77
N ARG A 225 20.48 -7.24 2.23
CA ARG A 225 21.43 -7.91 1.35
C ARG A 225 21.46 -7.30 -0.05
N VAL A 226 20.29 -7.06 -0.66
CA VAL A 226 20.19 -6.53 -2.04
C VAL A 226 20.44 -5.03 -2.12
N LEU A 227 20.38 -4.31 -0.99
CA LEU A 227 20.64 -2.87 -0.92
C LEU A 227 22.15 -2.57 -0.98
N LYS A 228 22.52 -1.58 -1.79
CA LYS A 228 23.87 -1.02 -1.86
C LYS A 228 24.20 -0.22 -0.58
N ARG A 229 25.48 0.10 -0.42
CA ARG A 229 25.97 1.05 0.59
C ARG A 229 26.74 2.19 -0.09
N PRO A 230 26.29 3.46 -0.02
CA PRO A 230 25.02 3.89 0.59
C PRO A 230 23.80 3.38 -0.20
N GLY A 231 22.67 3.19 0.50
CA GLY A 231 21.39 2.83 -0.11
C GLY A 231 20.22 3.14 0.82
N TRP A 232 19.00 3.21 0.28
CA TRP A 232 17.80 3.63 1.02
C TRP A 232 16.67 2.62 0.97
N LEU A 233 15.95 2.51 2.09
CA LEU A 233 14.73 1.71 2.21
C LEU A 233 13.58 2.61 2.66
N ALA A 234 12.52 2.70 1.86
CA ALA A 234 11.25 3.33 2.22
C ALA A 234 10.20 2.25 2.49
N LEU A 235 9.78 2.12 3.75
CA LEU A 235 8.70 1.22 4.18
C LEU A 235 7.48 2.06 4.55
N LEU A 236 6.43 1.99 3.75
CA LEU A 236 5.20 2.72 3.96
C LEU A 236 4.11 1.72 4.38
N ASN A 237 3.72 1.83 5.66
CA ASN A 237 2.81 0.95 6.39
C ASN A 237 3.41 -0.44 6.64
N TYR A 238 3.94 -0.66 7.85
CA TYR A 238 4.61 -1.92 8.21
C TYR A 238 3.64 -3.04 8.58
N SER A 239 2.57 -2.74 9.33
CA SER A 239 1.61 -3.76 9.75
C SER A 239 0.19 -3.23 9.95
N TYR A 240 -0.79 -4.13 9.87
CA TYR A 240 -2.17 -3.85 10.28
C TYR A 240 -2.45 -4.18 11.76
N ARG A 241 -1.41 -4.29 12.60
CA ARG A 241 -1.58 -4.55 14.05
C ARG A 241 -2.15 -3.35 14.80
N GLY A 242 -2.15 -2.16 14.19
CA GLY A 242 -2.66 -0.93 14.79
C GLY A 242 -1.83 -0.44 15.98
N SER A 243 -0.54 -0.83 16.05
CA SER A 243 0.36 -0.45 17.12
C SER A 243 1.70 0.02 16.57
N LEU A 244 1.81 1.35 16.42
CA LEU A 244 3.05 2.01 16.00
C LEU A 244 4.22 1.65 16.92
N PHE A 245 3.96 1.44 18.22
CA PHE A 245 4.98 1.01 19.16
C PHE A 245 5.61 -0.35 18.79
N LEU A 246 4.78 -1.33 18.39
CA LEU A 246 5.28 -2.64 17.97
C LEU A 246 6.03 -2.55 16.63
N ASP A 247 5.53 -1.73 15.71
CA ASP A 247 6.16 -1.54 14.40
C ASP A 247 7.54 -0.87 14.53
N ARG A 248 7.66 0.18 15.35
CA ARG A 248 8.95 0.81 15.69
C ARG A 248 9.92 -0.16 16.35
N ALA A 249 9.44 -1.00 17.27
CA ALA A 249 10.27 -1.98 17.95
C ALA A 249 10.84 -3.03 16.97
N ASP A 250 10.01 -3.55 16.07
CA ASP A 250 10.43 -4.53 15.06
C ASP A 250 11.43 -3.90 14.08
N ILE A 251 11.10 -2.74 13.51
CA ILE A 251 11.96 -2.04 12.54
C ILE A 251 13.28 -1.62 13.20
N GLY A 252 13.26 -1.10 14.43
CA GLY A 252 14.46 -0.71 15.16
C GLY A 252 15.41 -1.89 15.39
N ARG A 253 14.89 -3.04 15.82
CA ARG A 253 15.68 -4.27 16.00
C ARG A 253 16.29 -4.75 14.67
N LEU A 254 15.48 -4.81 13.61
CA LEU A 254 15.93 -5.26 12.29
C LEU A 254 16.97 -4.30 11.69
N ALA A 255 16.74 -2.99 11.79
CA ALA A 255 17.67 -1.96 11.36
C ALA A 255 19.02 -2.11 12.08
N GLN A 256 19.01 -2.29 13.41
CA GLN A 256 20.23 -2.53 14.19
C GLN A 256 20.96 -3.81 13.75
N ALA A 257 20.24 -4.92 13.56
CA ALA A 257 20.81 -6.20 13.16
C ALA A 257 21.51 -6.11 11.79
N HIS A 258 20.97 -5.32 10.87
CA HIS A 258 21.48 -5.20 9.50
C HIS A 258 22.27 -3.92 9.22
N ARG A 259 22.58 -3.14 10.26
CA ARG A 259 23.35 -1.88 10.19
C ARG A 259 22.69 -0.82 9.29
N LEU A 260 21.36 -0.76 9.31
CA LEU A 260 20.60 0.35 8.72
C LEU A 260 20.31 1.40 9.80
N ARG A 261 20.41 2.67 9.43
CA ARG A 261 20.02 3.81 10.27
C ARG A 261 18.60 4.23 9.95
N VAL A 262 17.72 4.25 10.94
CA VAL A 262 16.37 4.82 10.82
C VAL A 262 16.48 6.35 10.77
N LEU A 263 15.98 6.94 9.69
CA LEU A 263 15.94 8.39 9.44
C LEU A 263 14.55 8.96 9.75
N ILE A 264 13.50 8.21 9.41
CA ILE A 264 12.11 8.53 9.70
C ILE A 264 11.50 7.32 10.40
N ASP A 265 10.87 7.55 11.56
CA ASP A 265 10.43 6.51 12.48
C ASP A 265 8.91 6.55 12.70
N GLY A 266 8.15 6.17 11.67
CA GLY A 266 6.69 6.02 11.77
C GLY A 266 5.95 7.36 11.81
N GLU A 267 6.28 8.24 10.88
CA GLU A 267 5.58 9.52 10.69
C GLU A 267 4.35 9.36 9.79
N LYS A 268 3.43 10.32 9.82
CA LYS A 268 2.26 10.39 8.91
C LYS A 268 2.34 11.63 8.02
N PRO A 269 3.23 11.64 7.01
CA PRO A 269 3.48 12.84 6.21
C PRO A 269 2.37 13.11 5.17
N PHE A 270 1.43 12.17 4.98
CA PHE A 270 0.46 12.19 3.88
C PHE A 270 -0.93 12.62 4.35
N ARG A 271 -1.63 13.37 3.50
CA ARG A 271 -3.01 13.82 3.71
C ARG A 271 -4.02 12.81 3.18
N SER A 272 -3.69 12.13 2.09
CA SER A 272 -4.62 11.26 1.35
C SER A 272 -4.50 9.78 1.74
N TRP A 273 -3.47 9.42 2.50
CA TRP A 273 -3.15 8.07 2.93
C TRP A 273 -2.66 8.10 4.38
N ASP A 274 -3.01 7.09 5.18
CA ASP A 274 -2.91 7.13 6.64
C ASP A 274 -1.95 6.10 7.26
N GLY A 275 -1.13 5.45 6.42
CA GLY A 275 -0.09 4.54 6.88
C GLY A 275 1.13 5.26 7.44
N ASP A 276 1.85 4.55 8.30
CA ASP A 276 3.07 5.05 8.95
C ASP A 276 4.27 4.93 8.01
N ALA A 277 5.03 6.01 7.86
CA ALA A 277 6.20 6.08 6.99
C ALA A 277 7.49 5.82 7.77
N PHE A 278 8.32 4.93 7.24
CA PHE A 278 9.68 4.68 7.73
C PHE A 278 10.67 4.85 6.59
N LEU A 279 11.78 5.55 6.87
CA LEU A 279 12.90 5.70 5.95
C LEU A 279 14.17 5.24 6.65
N LEU A 280 14.92 4.35 6.01
CA LEU A 280 16.17 3.82 6.50
C LEU A 280 17.29 4.02 5.47
N ALA A 281 18.53 4.15 5.95
CA ALA A 281 19.73 4.26 5.12
C ALA A 281 20.82 3.29 5.58
N GLY A 282 21.47 2.61 4.63
CA GLY A 282 22.53 1.61 4.87
C GLY A 282 23.93 2.03 4.47
#